data_AF-V9FS08-F1
#
_entry.id   AF-V9FS08-F1
#
_cell.length_a   1.000
_cell.length_b   1.000
_cell.length_c   1.000
_cell.angle_alpha   90.00
_cell.angle_beta   90.00
_cell.angle_gamma   90.00
#
_symmetry.space_group_name_H-M   'P 1'
#
loop_
_entity.id
_entity.type
_entity.pdbx_description
1 polymer ?
#
loop_
_entity_poly.entity_id
_entity_poly.type
_entity_poly.pdbx_seq_one_letter_code
_entity_poly.pdbx_strand_id
1 'polypeptide(L)'
;MEVQRIELILHPPPRVAPDTTSWKAVVEFVHLFRSVVAAPGEEELKDTTALKGVNQTQKQFLFTIMAPDIAFNNGYGIDRVLSHWHFCSLHFPKMEVRLVCLEHGSGNETIAHLSNCTIITEKGDNEWPSFAWKLLGQRLTVQTTVRFEWDDKNRRFESVFFEADMLTPLLKLLGDMEDASTVLSSNIGIY
;
A
#
# COMPACT_ATOMS: atom_id res chain seq x y z
N MET A 1 0.95 -21.46 15.99
CA MET A 1 2.27 -21.01 16.50
C MET A 1 3.38 -22.03 16.25
N GLU A 2 3.20 -23.34 16.44
CA GLU A 2 4.26 -24.35 16.19
C GLU A 2 4.71 -24.43 14.71
N VAL A 3 3.77 -24.36 13.76
CA VAL A 3 4.05 -24.58 12.32
C VAL A 3 4.90 -23.47 11.70
N GLN A 4 4.60 -22.19 12.02
CA GLN A 4 5.40 -21.04 11.56
C GLN A 4 6.85 -21.09 12.05
N ARG A 5 7.07 -21.58 13.27
CA ARG A 5 8.44 -21.76 13.82
C ARG A 5 9.25 -22.80 13.05
N ILE A 6 8.62 -23.88 12.58
CA ILE A 6 9.30 -24.94 11.84
C ILE A 6 9.63 -24.48 10.41
N GLU A 7 8.72 -23.75 9.75
CA GLU A 7 8.98 -23.19 8.41
C GLU A 7 10.13 -22.17 8.40
N LEU A 8 10.24 -21.34 9.46
CA LEU A 8 11.35 -20.38 9.63
C LEU A 8 12.72 -21.05 9.79
N ILE A 9 12.78 -22.29 10.28
CA ILE A 9 14.02 -23.06 10.42
C ILE A 9 14.44 -23.68 9.09
N LEU A 10 13.47 -24.15 8.30
CA LEU A 10 13.74 -24.80 7.01
C LEU A 10 14.09 -23.80 5.90
N HIS A 11 13.50 -22.60 5.93
CA HIS A 11 13.77 -21.55 4.95
C HIS A 11 13.95 -20.20 5.67
N PRO A 12 15.18 -19.89 6.14
CA PRO A 12 15.44 -18.63 6.82
C PRO A 12 15.20 -17.45 5.87
N PRO A 13 14.64 -16.33 6.36
CA PRO A 13 14.32 -15.21 5.52
C PRO A 13 15.59 -14.52 4.97
N PRO A 14 15.54 -13.92 3.76
CA PRO A 14 16.73 -13.39 3.07
C PRO A 14 17.48 -12.33 3.88
N ARG A 15 18.81 -12.43 4.04
CA ARG A 15 19.56 -11.47 4.87
C ARG A 15 19.48 -10.03 4.34
N VAL A 16 19.30 -9.07 5.25
CA VAL A 16 19.34 -7.63 4.95
C VAL A 16 20.77 -7.10 5.05
N ALA A 17 21.13 -6.18 4.16
CA ALA A 17 22.45 -5.56 4.13
C ALA A 17 22.79 -4.83 5.45
N PRO A 18 24.06 -4.84 5.90
CA PRO A 18 24.37 -4.36 7.24
C PRO A 18 24.18 -2.85 7.47
N ASP A 19 24.30 -2.05 6.42
CA ASP A 19 24.18 -0.60 6.48
C ASP A 19 22.75 -0.11 6.17
N THR A 20 21.78 -1.03 6.07
CA THR A 20 20.37 -0.69 5.87
C THR A 20 19.80 -0.08 7.15
N THR A 21 19.40 1.18 7.03
CA THR A 21 18.63 1.91 8.04
C THR A 21 17.14 1.90 7.67
N SER A 22 16.25 2.11 8.65
CA SER A 22 14.82 2.30 8.38
C SER A 22 14.54 3.34 7.28
N TRP A 23 15.20 4.50 7.30
CA TRP A 23 15.01 5.55 6.29
C TRP A 23 15.36 5.09 4.86
N LYS A 24 16.54 4.50 4.65
CA LYS A 24 16.92 3.89 3.36
C LYS A 24 15.87 2.88 2.89
N ALA A 25 15.39 2.03 3.80
CA ALA A 25 14.38 1.03 3.51
C ALA A 25 13.04 1.66 3.10
N VAL A 26 12.59 2.71 3.78
CA VAL A 26 11.35 3.44 3.42
C VAL A 26 11.50 4.15 2.07
N VAL A 27 12.63 4.80 1.80
CA VAL A 27 12.87 5.46 0.50
C VAL A 27 12.83 4.44 -0.63
N GLU A 28 13.47 3.28 -0.46
CA GLU A 28 13.46 2.21 -1.45
C GLU A 28 12.06 1.61 -1.64
N PHE A 29 11.30 1.43 -0.56
CA PHE A 29 9.90 1.02 -0.62
C PHE A 29 9.08 2.00 -1.47
N VAL A 30 9.14 3.30 -1.18
CA VAL A 30 8.40 4.29 -1.98
C VAL A 30 8.89 4.32 -3.44
N HIS A 31 10.19 4.13 -3.68
CA HIS A 31 10.74 4.08 -5.03
C HIS A 31 10.15 2.90 -5.83
N LEU A 32 10.15 1.70 -5.24
CA LEU A 32 9.67 0.48 -5.88
C LEU A 32 8.14 0.48 -6.07
N PHE A 33 7.39 1.11 -5.17
CA PHE A 33 5.93 1.15 -5.19
C PHE A 33 5.36 2.50 -5.67
N ARG A 34 6.19 3.32 -6.33
CA ARG A 34 5.85 4.69 -6.75
C ARG A 34 4.69 4.76 -7.75
N SER A 35 4.64 3.82 -8.67
CA SER A 35 3.62 3.75 -9.70
C SER A 35 3.03 2.36 -9.72
N VAL A 36 1.71 2.30 -9.60
CA VAL A 36 0.99 1.04 -9.66
C VAL A 36 0.65 0.75 -11.12
N VAL A 37 1.68 0.41 -11.90
CA VAL A 37 1.50 0.07 -13.31
C VAL A 37 0.96 -1.36 -13.38
N ALA A 38 -0.28 -1.52 -13.85
CA ALA A 38 -0.74 -2.81 -14.33
C ALA A 38 0.15 -3.21 -15.52
N ALA A 39 0.87 -4.34 -15.38
CA ALA A 39 1.74 -4.82 -16.45
C ALA A 39 0.92 -5.00 -17.75
N PRO A 40 1.35 -4.42 -18.89
CA PRO A 40 0.67 -4.62 -20.15
C PRO A 40 0.93 -6.05 -20.64
N GLY A 41 -0.16 -6.78 -20.90
CA GLY A 41 -0.25 -8.07 -21.58
C GLY A 41 1.02 -8.88 -21.76
N GLU A 42 1.21 -9.89 -20.91
CA GLU A 42 1.95 -11.09 -21.29
C GLU A 42 0.95 -12.24 -21.40
N GLU A 43 0.93 -12.84 -22.59
CA GLU A 43 0.13 -13.99 -22.95
C GLU A 43 0.41 -15.17 -21.99
N GLU A 44 -0.70 -15.81 -21.62
CA GLU A 44 -0.86 -17.11 -20.98
C GLU A 44 0.41 -17.98 -20.80
N LEU A 45 0.93 -18.03 -19.59
CA LEU A 45 1.38 -19.30 -19.02
C LEU A 45 0.72 -19.57 -17.68
N LYS A 46 0.28 -20.82 -17.56
CA LYS A 46 -0.57 -21.39 -16.51
C LYS A 46 0.15 -21.41 -15.17
N ASP A 47 0.08 -20.32 -14.43
CA ASP A 47 0.25 -20.35 -12.98
C ASP A 47 -0.91 -19.59 -12.32
N THR A 48 -1.87 -20.38 -11.84
CA THR A 48 -2.87 -19.96 -10.86
C THR A 48 -2.19 -19.21 -9.71
N THR A 49 -2.79 -18.11 -9.23
CA THR A 49 -2.39 -17.28 -8.05
C THR A 49 -1.22 -16.28 -8.17
N ALA A 50 -0.77 -15.90 -9.38
CA ALA A 50 0.13 -14.75 -9.50
C ALA A 50 -0.64 -13.42 -9.30
N LEU A 51 -0.43 -12.78 -8.14
CA LEU A 51 -0.89 -11.43 -7.79
C LEU A 51 -0.52 -10.40 -8.88
N LYS A 52 -1.44 -10.16 -9.82
CA LYS A 52 -1.25 -9.26 -10.98
C LYS A 52 -1.18 -7.80 -10.49
N GLY A 53 0.02 -7.26 -10.30
CA GLY A 53 0.21 -5.87 -9.84
C GLY A 53 1.51 -5.63 -9.08
N VAL A 54 2.15 -6.70 -8.60
CA VAL A 54 3.46 -6.63 -7.95
C VAL A 54 4.46 -7.54 -8.68
N ASN A 55 5.55 -6.97 -9.16
CA ASN A 55 6.60 -7.70 -9.89
C ASN A 55 7.54 -8.46 -8.94
N GLN A 56 8.43 -9.29 -9.51
CA GLN A 56 9.34 -10.13 -8.72
C GLN A 56 10.32 -9.30 -7.87
N THR A 57 10.79 -8.15 -8.36
CA THR A 57 11.69 -7.25 -7.62
C THR A 57 11.01 -6.69 -6.37
N GLN A 58 9.78 -6.21 -6.52
CA GLN A 58 8.97 -5.73 -5.39
C GLN A 58 8.70 -6.84 -4.37
N LYS A 59 8.32 -8.04 -4.82
CA LYS A 59 8.13 -9.20 -3.92
C LYS A 59 9.41 -9.53 -3.16
N GLN A 60 10.54 -9.66 -3.86
CA GLN A 60 11.83 -9.98 -3.26
C GLN A 60 12.24 -8.92 -2.24
N PHE A 61 12.01 -7.64 -2.55
CA PHE A 61 12.26 -6.54 -1.62
C PHE A 61 11.43 -6.70 -0.34
N LEU A 62 10.11 -6.92 -0.44
CA LEU A 62 9.25 -7.11 0.74
C LEU A 62 9.70 -8.31 1.60
N PHE A 63 9.96 -9.46 0.98
CA PHE A 63 10.49 -10.65 1.69
C PHE A 63 11.85 -10.41 2.35
N THR A 64 12.64 -9.47 1.82
CA THR A 64 13.94 -9.12 2.38
C THR A 64 13.78 -8.13 3.54
N ILE A 65 12.95 -7.11 3.41
CA ILE A 65 12.91 -5.97 4.33
C ILE A 65 11.84 -6.07 5.41
N MET A 66 10.86 -6.97 5.29
CA MET A 66 9.79 -7.14 6.27
C MET A 66 9.99 -8.42 7.08
N ALA A 67 9.56 -8.39 8.34
CA ALA A 67 9.39 -9.61 9.13
C ALA A 67 8.34 -10.52 8.45
N PRO A 68 8.50 -11.85 8.50
CA PRO A 68 7.53 -12.78 7.92
C PRO A 68 6.11 -12.61 8.47
N ASP A 69 5.98 -12.18 9.73
CA ASP A 69 4.76 -11.91 10.47
C ASP A 69 4.47 -10.40 10.64
N ILE A 70 4.98 -9.56 9.72
CA ILE A 70 4.75 -8.10 9.68
C ILE A 70 3.29 -7.74 10.03
N ALA A 71 3.10 -6.86 11.02
CA ALA A 71 1.78 -6.31 11.32
C ALA A 71 1.39 -5.23 10.30
N PHE A 72 0.15 -5.27 9.82
CA PHE A 72 -0.40 -4.36 8.82
C PHE A 72 -1.84 -3.96 9.17
N ASN A 73 -2.37 -2.91 8.55
CA ASN A 73 -3.72 -2.37 8.82
C ASN A 73 -4.82 -3.44 8.94
N ASN A 74 -4.74 -4.52 8.16
CA ASN A 74 -5.77 -5.55 8.08
C ASN A 74 -5.29 -6.97 8.49
N GLY A 75 -4.20 -7.09 9.26
CA GLY A 75 -3.75 -8.36 9.80
C GLY A 75 -2.23 -8.50 9.86
N TYR A 76 -1.74 -9.73 9.68
CA TYR A 76 -0.32 -10.06 9.76
C TYR A 76 0.13 -10.80 8.51
N GLY A 77 1.39 -10.61 8.12
CA GLY A 77 2.05 -11.32 7.02
C GLY A 77 2.24 -10.49 5.76
N ILE A 78 3.28 -10.83 5.00
CA ILE A 78 3.67 -10.12 3.76
C ILE A 78 2.58 -10.23 2.68
N ASP A 79 1.80 -11.31 2.70
CA ASP A 79 0.62 -11.52 1.85
C ASP A 79 -0.43 -10.40 2.01
N ARG A 80 -0.56 -9.80 3.20
CA ARG A 80 -1.46 -8.66 3.44
C ARG A 80 -1.01 -7.40 2.73
N VAL A 81 0.28 -7.09 2.81
CA VAL A 81 0.89 -5.95 2.13
C VAL A 81 0.77 -6.10 0.62
N LEU A 82 1.07 -7.30 0.11
CA LEU A 82 0.93 -7.65 -1.31
C LEU A 82 -0.53 -7.52 -1.79
N SER A 83 -1.48 -8.05 -1.03
CA SER A 83 -2.91 -7.97 -1.35
C SER A 83 -3.40 -6.52 -1.41
N HIS A 84 -2.93 -5.66 -0.50
CA HIS A 84 -3.24 -4.24 -0.53
C HIS A 84 -2.72 -3.55 -1.80
N TRP A 85 -1.45 -3.79 -2.18
CA TRP A 85 -0.92 -3.22 -3.43
C TRP A 85 -1.62 -3.73 -4.69
N HIS A 86 -2.01 -5.00 -4.70
CA HIS A 86 -2.81 -5.56 -5.78
C HIS A 86 -4.17 -4.88 -5.88
N PHE A 87 -4.85 -4.70 -4.75
CA PHE A 87 -6.09 -3.95 -4.69
C PHE A 87 -5.93 -2.54 -5.25
N CYS A 88 -4.90 -1.80 -4.82
CA CYS A 88 -4.61 -0.48 -5.36
C CYS A 88 -4.37 -0.51 -6.88
N SER A 89 -3.77 -1.57 -7.42
CA SER A 89 -3.52 -1.71 -8.87
C SER A 89 -4.77 -1.88 -9.71
N LEU A 90 -5.77 -2.56 -9.15
CA LEU A 90 -7.04 -2.80 -9.82
C LEU A 90 -7.94 -1.58 -9.75
N HIS A 91 -8.03 -0.95 -8.57
CA HIS A 91 -8.98 0.15 -8.33
C HIS A 91 -8.40 1.53 -8.65
N PHE A 92 -7.08 1.68 -8.62
CA PHE A 92 -6.38 2.94 -8.87
C PHE A 92 -5.19 2.74 -9.84
N PRO A 93 -5.44 2.32 -11.11
CA PRO A 93 -4.37 2.01 -12.07
C PRO A 93 -3.52 3.22 -12.47
N LYS A 94 -3.94 4.45 -12.11
CA LYS A 94 -3.20 5.70 -12.31
C LYS A 94 -2.70 6.28 -10.99
N MET A 95 -2.59 5.46 -9.94
CA MET A 95 -2.07 5.91 -8.66
C MET A 95 -0.57 6.17 -8.74
N GLU A 96 -0.20 7.38 -8.35
CA GLU A 96 1.17 7.80 -8.10
C GLU A 96 1.36 8.04 -6.60
N VAL A 97 2.42 7.46 -6.04
CA VAL A 97 2.82 7.64 -4.64
C VAL A 97 4.06 8.53 -4.62
N ARG A 98 4.06 9.57 -3.78
CA ARG A 98 5.20 10.46 -3.61
C ARG A 98 5.54 10.64 -2.15
N LEU A 99 6.80 10.39 -1.79
CA LEU A 99 7.33 10.76 -0.48
C LEU A 99 7.47 12.29 -0.38
N VAL A 100 6.83 12.87 0.63
CA VAL A 100 6.88 14.31 0.96
C VAL A 100 7.98 14.57 1.99
N CYS A 101 7.95 13.84 3.10
CA CYS A 101 9.01 13.90 4.11
C CYS A 101 9.08 12.60 4.93
N LEU A 102 10.23 12.43 5.60
CA LEU A 102 10.47 11.41 6.60
C LEU A 102 10.74 12.06 7.94
N GLU A 103 10.17 11.48 8.98
CA GLU A 103 10.32 11.92 10.36
C GLU A 103 10.67 10.72 11.24
N HIS A 104 11.36 11.00 12.34
CA HIS A 104 11.54 10.01 13.40
C HIS A 104 10.27 10.00 14.25
N GLY A 105 9.68 8.81 14.42
CA GLY A 105 8.55 8.61 15.32
C GLY A 105 9.00 8.36 16.75
N SER A 106 8.16 7.68 17.52
CA SER A 106 8.52 7.27 18.87
C SER A 106 9.39 6.01 18.83
N GLY A 107 10.42 5.93 19.67
CA GLY A 107 11.31 4.75 19.71
C GLY A 107 11.98 4.49 18.35
N ASN A 108 11.73 3.30 17.79
CA ASN A 108 12.29 2.84 16.52
C ASN A 108 11.37 3.07 15.31
N GLU A 109 10.40 3.96 15.45
CA GLU A 109 9.47 4.28 14.37
C GLU A 109 10.09 5.25 13.35
N THR A 110 9.77 5.03 12.08
CA THR A 110 9.93 5.99 11.00
C THR A 110 8.57 6.36 10.45
N ILE A 111 8.27 7.64 10.41
CA ILE A 111 7.03 8.17 9.88
C ILE A 111 7.30 8.73 8.49
N ALA A 112 6.55 8.25 7.50
CA ALA A 112 6.57 8.75 6.14
C ALA A 112 5.28 9.49 5.83
N HIS A 113 5.42 10.74 5.38
CA HIS A 113 4.31 11.50 4.84
C HIS A 113 4.31 11.36 3.33
N LEU A 114 3.25 10.79 2.78
CA LEU A 114 3.07 10.50 1.38
C LEU A 114 1.94 11.35 0.79
N SER A 115 2.10 11.73 -0.46
CA SER A 115 1.04 12.31 -1.27
C SER A 115 0.69 11.32 -2.37
N ASN A 116 -0.45 10.67 -2.24
CA ASN A 116 -0.98 9.75 -3.23
C ASN A 116 -1.87 10.51 -4.20
N CYS A 117 -1.77 10.23 -5.49
CA CYS A 117 -2.55 10.92 -6.50
C CYS A 117 -3.15 9.89 -7.47
N THR A 118 -4.45 9.96 -7.71
CA THR A 118 -5.12 9.13 -8.72
C THR A 118 -6.14 9.96 -9.49
N ILE A 119 -6.58 9.45 -10.65
CA ILE A 119 -7.69 10.02 -11.42
C ILE A 119 -8.82 9.02 -11.34
N ILE A 120 -10.01 9.48 -10.96
CA ILE A 120 -11.21 8.64 -10.94
C ILE A 120 -11.69 8.51 -12.38
N THR A 121 -11.28 7.45 -13.06
CA THR A 121 -11.54 7.25 -14.49
C THR A 121 -12.84 6.52 -14.77
N GLU A 122 -13.35 5.78 -13.80
CA GLU A 122 -14.51 4.92 -13.98
C GLU A 122 -15.53 5.16 -12.88
N LYS A 123 -16.79 4.96 -13.25
CA LYS A 123 -17.88 4.92 -12.30
C LYS A 123 -17.76 3.60 -11.55
N GLY A 124 -17.83 3.64 -10.21
CA GLY A 124 -17.97 2.41 -9.44
C GLY A 124 -19.17 1.60 -9.96
N ASP A 125 -19.18 0.29 -9.74
CA ASP A 125 -20.29 -0.58 -10.13
C ASP A 125 -21.66 0.00 -9.69
N ASN A 126 -22.75 -0.52 -10.26
CA ASN A 126 -24.15 -0.05 -10.30
C ASN A 126 -24.79 0.64 -9.05
N GLU A 127 -24.09 0.76 -7.94
CA GLU A 127 -24.45 1.42 -6.69
C GLU A 127 -23.95 2.88 -6.56
N TRP A 128 -23.21 3.43 -7.54
CA TRP A 128 -22.70 4.79 -7.37
C TRP A 128 -23.84 5.83 -7.30
N PRO A 129 -23.89 6.67 -6.25
CA PRO A 129 -24.94 7.68 -6.10
C PRO A 129 -25.04 8.62 -7.29
N SER A 130 -26.23 9.19 -7.52
CA SER A 130 -26.50 10.08 -8.64
C SER A 130 -25.66 11.37 -8.64
N PHE A 131 -24.99 11.72 -7.53
CA PHE A 131 -24.07 12.86 -7.44
C PHE A 131 -22.61 12.49 -7.73
N ALA A 132 -22.26 11.19 -7.71
CA ALA A 132 -20.88 10.74 -7.77
C ALA A 132 -20.24 10.91 -9.17
N TRP A 133 -21.03 11.20 -10.21
CA TRP A 133 -20.51 11.62 -11.52
C TRP A 133 -19.59 12.84 -11.43
N LYS A 134 -19.74 13.69 -10.41
CA LYS A 134 -18.85 14.83 -10.14
C LYS A 134 -17.39 14.40 -9.94
N LEU A 135 -17.16 13.16 -9.52
CA LEU A 135 -15.84 12.60 -9.28
C LEU A 135 -15.15 12.14 -10.57
N LEU A 136 -15.90 11.83 -11.64
CA LEU A 136 -15.33 11.33 -12.89
C LEU A 136 -14.39 12.35 -13.52
N GLY A 137 -13.21 11.88 -13.90
CA GLY A 137 -12.14 12.69 -14.47
C GLY A 137 -11.43 13.60 -13.46
N GLN A 138 -11.87 13.62 -12.19
CA GLN A 138 -11.22 14.43 -11.17
C GLN A 138 -9.94 13.78 -10.68
N ARG A 139 -8.94 14.62 -10.42
CA ARG A 139 -7.70 14.21 -9.79
C ARG A 139 -7.88 14.26 -8.28
N LEU A 140 -7.78 13.11 -7.63
CA LEU A 140 -7.85 12.96 -6.19
C LEU A 140 -6.44 12.92 -5.63
N THR A 141 -6.09 13.91 -4.80
CA THR A 141 -4.82 13.96 -4.08
C THR A 141 -5.07 13.69 -2.60
N VAL A 142 -4.48 12.63 -2.10
CA VAL A 142 -4.71 12.05 -0.78
C VAL A 142 -3.42 12.20 0.02
N GLN A 143 -3.51 12.79 1.21
CA GLN A 143 -2.40 12.80 2.14
C GLN A 143 -2.43 11.50 2.94
N THR A 144 -1.29 10.81 3.01
CA THR A 144 -1.18 9.52 3.68
C THR A 144 0.01 9.53 4.62
N THR A 145 -0.23 9.20 5.88
CA THR A 145 0.82 9.01 6.88
C THR A 145 1.06 7.52 7.02
N VAL A 146 2.31 7.07 6.91
CA VAL A 146 2.70 5.67 7.11
C VAL A 146 3.70 5.57 8.24
N ARG A 147 3.41 4.74 9.23
CA ARG A 147 4.29 4.46 10.37
C ARG A 147 4.93 3.09 10.16
N PHE A 148 6.25 3.08 10.14
CA PHE A 148 7.08 1.89 10.02
C PHE A 148 7.79 1.65 11.35
N GLU A 149 7.58 0.50 11.97
CA GLU A 149 8.35 0.09 13.14
C GLU A 149 9.53 -0.78 12.70
N TRP A 150 10.73 -0.44 13.16
CA TRP A 150 11.96 -1.05 12.72
C TRP A 150 12.63 -1.90 13.80
N ASP A 151 12.94 -3.14 13.47
CA ASP A 151 13.81 -3.99 14.28
C ASP A 151 15.27 -3.78 13.90
N ASP A 152 16.02 -3.11 14.77
CA ASP A 152 17.46 -2.89 14.59
C ASP A 152 18.28 -4.19 14.59
N LYS A 153 17.80 -5.24 15.26
CA LYS A 153 18.53 -6.50 15.40
C LYS A 153 18.47 -7.30 14.09
N ASN A 154 17.28 -7.46 13.52
CA ASN A 154 17.12 -8.19 12.26
C ASN A 154 17.14 -7.28 11.02
N ARG A 155 17.15 -5.95 11.21
CA ARG A 155 17.09 -4.92 10.18
C ARG A 155 15.88 -5.07 9.26
N ARG A 156 14.70 -5.17 9.85
CA ARG A 156 13.43 -5.37 9.14
C ARG A 156 12.33 -4.51 9.72
N PHE A 157 11.30 -4.25 8.92
CA PHE A 157 10.04 -3.74 9.44
C PHE A 157 9.31 -4.84 10.24
N GLU A 158 8.85 -4.51 11.44
CA GLU A 158 7.97 -5.36 12.27
C GLU A 158 6.51 -4.98 12.10
N SER A 159 6.23 -3.70 11.84
CA SER A 159 4.90 -3.22 11.52
C SER A 159 4.92 -2.11 10.47
N VAL A 160 3.84 -2.04 9.69
CA VAL A 160 3.55 -0.94 8.77
C VAL A 160 2.08 -0.57 8.91
N PHE A 161 1.79 0.63 9.38
CA PHE A 161 0.42 1.12 9.49
C PHE A 161 0.26 2.43 8.74
N PHE A 162 -0.75 2.52 7.89
CA PHE A 162 -1.05 3.75 7.15
C PHE A 162 -2.41 4.35 7.49
N GLU A 163 -2.50 5.67 7.41
CA GLU A 163 -3.72 6.45 7.52
C GLU A 163 -3.81 7.35 6.28
N ALA A 164 -4.90 7.26 5.52
CA ALA A 164 -5.12 8.05 4.31
C ALA A 164 -6.31 9.00 4.48
N ASP A 165 -6.08 10.31 4.33
CA ASP A 165 -7.15 11.31 4.37
C ASP A 165 -7.88 11.39 3.03
N MET A 166 -8.88 10.54 2.90
CA MET A 166 -9.76 10.46 1.74
C MET A 166 -10.95 11.42 1.86
N LEU A 167 -11.31 11.80 3.09
CA LEU A 167 -12.46 12.66 3.36
C LEU A 167 -12.22 14.08 2.85
N THR A 168 -11.07 14.67 3.16
CA THR A 168 -10.75 16.05 2.75
C THR A 168 -10.85 16.26 1.23
N PRO A 169 -10.22 15.43 0.37
CA PRO A 169 -10.32 15.64 -1.07
C PRO A 169 -11.72 15.33 -1.63
N LEU A 170 -12.46 14.38 -1.06
CA LEU A 170 -13.85 14.11 -1.46
C LEU A 170 -14.78 15.25 -1.09
N LEU A 171 -14.68 15.80 0.12
CA LEU A 171 -15.47 16.93 0.57
C LEU A 171 -15.23 18.17 -0.31
N LYS A 172 -13.97 18.41 -0.72
CA LYS A 172 -13.62 19.49 -1.65
C LYS A 172 -14.28 19.34 -3.04
N LEU A 173 -14.42 18.11 -3.53
CA LEU A 173 -14.99 17.84 -4.86
C LEU A 173 -16.53 17.81 -4.86
N LEU A 174 -17.12 17.22 -3.82
CA LEU A 174 -18.56 17.02 -3.74
C LEU A 174 -19.29 18.25 -3.15
N GLY A 175 -18.59 18.99 -2.28
CA GLY A 175 -19.10 20.18 -1.61
C GLY A 175 -19.97 19.88 -0.39
N ASP A 176 -20.17 18.60 -0.06
CA ASP A 176 -21.06 18.14 0.99
C ASP A 176 -20.51 16.91 1.73
N MET A 177 -20.75 16.85 3.04
CA MET A 177 -20.24 15.82 3.94
C MET A 177 -21.02 14.50 3.83
N GLU A 178 -22.34 14.57 3.61
CA GLU A 178 -23.19 13.39 3.44
C GLU A 178 -22.82 12.66 2.14
N ASP A 179 -22.63 13.41 1.05
CA ASP A 179 -22.16 12.89 -0.23
C ASP A 179 -20.77 12.24 -0.09
N ALA A 180 -19.83 12.92 0.59
CA ALA A 180 -18.47 12.41 0.80
C ALA A 180 -18.45 11.15 1.67
N SER A 181 -19.22 11.11 2.76
CA SER A 181 -19.34 9.94 3.62
C SER A 181 -20.00 8.77 2.89
N THR A 182 -20.99 9.03 2.04
CA THR A 182 -21.66 7.99 1.24
C THR A 182 -20.67 7.34 0.29
N VAL A 183 -19.81 8.11 -0.36
CA VAL A 183 -18.74 7.60 -1.24
C VAL A 183 -17.74 6.77 -0.45
N LEU A 184 -17.30 7.21 0.73
CA LEU A 184 -16.37 6.44 1.57
C LEU A 184 -16.95 5.10 2.05
N SER A 185 -18.24 5.08 2.38
CA SER A 185 -18.95 3.87 2.80
C SER A 185 -19.37 2.96 1.63
N SER A 186 -19.29 3.45 0.39
CA SER A 186 -19.61 2.66 -0.79
C SER A 186 -18.50 1.67 -1.10
N ASN A 187 -18.83 0.62 -1.84
CA ASN A 187 -17.90 -0.43 -2.28
C ASN A 187 -16.82 0.05 -3.30
N ILE A 188 -16.60 1.37 -3.40
CA ILE A 188 -15.56 2.02 -4.20
C ILE A 188 -14.17 1.60 -3.72
N GLY A 189 -14.08 0.99 -2.53
CA GLY A 189 -12.85 0.35 -2.11
C GLY A 189 -11.79 1.38 -1.79
N ILE A 190 -12.13 2.30 -0.90
CA ILE A 190 -11.21 3.31 -0.41
C ILE A 190 -10.90 2.96 1.05
N TYR A 191 -10.14 1.89 1.27
CA TYR A 191 -9.61 1.49 2.57
C TYR A 191 -8.13 1.10 2.46
#